data_AF-A0A2I0PHW6-F1
#
_entry.id   AF-A0A2I0PHW6-F1
#
_cell.length_a   1.000
_cell.length_b   1.000
_cell.length_c   1.000
_cell.angle_alpha   90.00
_cell.angle_beta   90.00
_cell.angle_gamma   90.00
#
_symmetry.space_group_name_H-M   'P 1'
#
loop_
_entity.id
_entity.type
_entity.pdbx_description
1 polymer ?
#
loop_
_entity_poly.entity_id
_entity_poly.type
_entity_poly.pdbx_seq_one_letter_code
_entity_poly.pdbx_strand_id
1 'polypeptide(L)'
;MSHDHVRQQVITGAIITVSTTRTPDTDTSGKAVAGLLKEKSITIAHYAIVPDRIDAIRNELFSALKVANCIIINGGTGLTHDDCTIEAVSPLLEKRIEGFGEFFRMKSIGQIGTASMLSRAVAGIIGGKAVFCIPGSTPAVTLATTELILPEIAHVLSHANR
;
A
#
# COMPACT_ATOMS: atom_id res chain seq x y z
N MET A 1 1.40 -24.30 10.49
CA MET A 1 2.83 -24.08 10.84
C MET A 1 2.84 -23.09 11.99
N SER A 2 3.51 -23.40 13.09
CA SER A 2 3.43 -22.65 14.35
C SER A 2 3.87 -21.20 14.18
N HIS A 3 3.04 -20.26 14.63
CA HIS A 3 3.25 -18.80 14.58
C HIS A 3 4.27 -18.28 15.62
N ASP A 4 4.99 -19.17 16.31
CA ASP A 4 5.89 -18.77 17.39
C ASP A 4 7.32 -18.65 16.88
N HIS A 5 7.89 -17.46 17.11
CA HIS A 5 9.29 -17.00 16.92
C HIS A 5 9.45 -15.80 15.98
N VAL A 6 8.40 -15.04 15.68
CA VAL A 6 8.56 -13.69 15.11
C VAL A 6 8.94 -12.75 16.25
N ARG A 7 10.21 -12.29 16.30
CA ARG A 7 10.57 -11.08 17.05
C ARG A 7 9.54 -10.02 16.67
N GLN A 8 8.75 -9.52 17.61
CA GLN A 8 7.78 -8.46 17.34
C GLN A 8 8.51 -7.27 16.74
N GLN A 9 8.46 -7.13 15.42
CA GLN A 9 9.00 -5.96 14.75
C GLN A 9 8.04 -4.81 15.00
N VAL A 10 8.59 -3.69 15.45
CA VAL A 10 7.83 -2.44 15.52
C VAL A 10 7.45 -2.05 14.10
N ILE A 11 6.16 -1.96 13.83
CA ILE A 11 5.64 -1.54 12.53
C ILE A 11 5.37 -0.03 12.60
N THR A 12 5.92 0.70 11.64
CA THR A 12 5.69 2.13 11.45
C THR A 12 5.15 2.33 10.03
N GLY A 13 3.94 2.86 9.96
CA GLY A 13 3.19 3.08 8.74
C GLY A 13 3.53 4.41 8.07
N ALA A 14 3.42 4.44 6.75
CA ALA A 14 3.33 5.63 5.93
C ALA A 14 2.17 5.50 4.95
N ILE A 15 1.48 6.60 4.69
CA ILE A 15 0.36 6.66 3.76
C ILE A 15 0.66 7.71 2.70
N ILE A 16 0.54 7.33 1.42
CA ILE A 16 0.66 8.25 0.29
C ILE A 16 -0.63 8.11 -0.53
N THR A 17 -1.40 9.17 -0.62
CA THR A 17 -2.57 9.24 -1.50
C THR A 17 -2.14 9.89 -2.82
N VAL A 18 -2.29 9.17 -3.91
CA VAL A 18 -2.04 9.68 -5.27
C VAL A 18 -3.36 10.16 -5.85
N SER A 19 -3.51 11.47 -5.98
CA SER A 19 -4.68 12.11 -6.57
C SER A 19 -4.41 13.57 -6.90
N THR A 20 -4.90 14.02 -8.06
CA THR A 20 -4.95 15.45 -8.43
C THR A 20 -6.11 16.23 -7.80
N THR A 21 -7.12 15.55 -7.27
CA THR A 21 -8.37 16.18 -6.77
C THR A 21 -8.53 16.14 -5.26
N ARG A 22 -7.85 15.21 -4.57
CA ARG A 22 -7.99 15.06 -3.11
C ARG A 22 -7.25 16.17 -2.38
N THR A 23 -7.83 16.55 -1.25
CA THR A 23 -7.28 17.47 -0.26
C THR A 23 -7.23 16.75 1.09
N PRO A 24 -6.51 17.28 2.10
CA PRO A 24 -6.53 16.70 3.44
C PRO A 24 -7.94 16.50 4.02
N ASP A 25 -8.89 17.37 3.67
CA ASP A 25 -10.29 17.25 4.12
C ASP A 25 -11.05 16.14 3.38
N THR A 26 -10.79 15.97 2.09
CA THR A 26 -11.54 15.08 1.21
C THR A 26 -10.90 13.71 0.99
N ASP A 27 -9.70 13.47 1.53
CA ASP A 27 -8.98 12.20 1.41
C ASP A 27 -9.59 11.09 2.29
N THR A 28 -10.75 10.58 1.88
CA THR A 28 -11.46 9.52 2.58
C THR A 28 -10.67 8.22 2.62
N SER A 29 -9.93 7.90 1.55
CA SER A 29 -9.19 6.65 1.42
C SER A 29 -7.94 6.63 2.31
N GLY A 30 -7.13 7.68 2.27
CA GLY A 30 -5.99 7.81 3.18
C GLY A 30 -6.42 7.86 4.65
N LYS A 31 -7.53 8.54 4.97
CA LYS A 31 -8.11 8.53 6.33
C LYS A 31 -8.60 7.14 6.76
N ALA A 32 -9.18 6.36 5.85
CA ALA A 32 -9.61 5.00 6.14
C ALA A 32 -8.42 4.10 6.48
N VAL A 33 -7.35 4.15 5.67
CA VAL A 33 -6.10 3.42 5.98
C VAL A 33 -5.53 3.87 7.32
N ALA A 34 -5.51 5.19 7.59
CA ALA A 34 -5.01 5.72 8.85
C ALA A 34 -5.80 5.21 10.06
N GLY A 35 -7.13 5.12 9.97
CA GLY A 35 -7.99 4.54 11.00
C GLY A 35 -7.63 3.08 11.28
N LEU A 36 -7.56 2.26 10.22
CA LEU A 36 -7.25 0.83 10.32
C LEU A 36 -5.86 0.56 10.90
N LEU A 37 -4.85 1.36 10.54
CA LEU A 37 -3.51 1.26 11.13
C LEU A 37 -3.52 1.63 12.62
N LYS A 38 -4.21 2.70 13.00
CA LYS A 38 -4.34 3.13 14.40
C LYS A 38 -5.05 2.09 15.27
N GLU A 39 -6.08 1.42 14.76
CA GLU A 39 -6.76 0.32 15.45
C GLU A 39 -5.83 -0.85 15.77
N LYS A 40 -4.74 -1.01 15.02
CA LYS A 40 -3.68 -2.00 15.27
C LYS A 40 -2.48 -1.41 16.02
N SER A 41 -2.62 -0.22 16.60
CA SER A 41 -1.54 0.50 17.29
C SER A 41 -0.30 0.75 16.44
N ILE A 42 -0.45 0.79 15.10
CA ILE A 42 0.63 1.11 14.18
C ILE A 42 0.76 2.63 14.11
N THR A 43 1.94 3.13 14.48
CA THR A 43 2.24 4.57 14.39
C THR A 43 2.37 4.97 12.92
N ILE A 44 1.71 6.06 12.52
CA ILE A 44 1.84 6.64 11.18
C ILE A 44 2.87 7.75 11.25
N ALA A 45 4.08 7.50 10.75
CA ALA A 45 5.18 8.47 10.78
C ALA A 45 5.17 9.42 9.58
N HIS A 46 4.37 9.10 8.55
CA HIS A 46 4.34 9.87 7.31
C HIS A 46 2.96 9.80 6.65
N TYR A 47 2.46 10.95 6.18
CA TYR A 47 1.20 11.06 5.46
C TYR A 47 1.32 12.14 4.40
N ALA A 48 1.01 11.82 3.15
CA ALA A 48 1.08 12.76 2.05
C ALA A 48 -0.02 12.55 1.01
N ILE A 49 -0.37 13.63 0.31
CA ILE A 49 -1.20 13.60 -0.89
C ILE A 49 -0.36 14.19 -2.03
N VAL A 50 -0.21 13.46 -3.13
CA VAL A 50 0.64 13.83 -4.27
C VAL A 50 -0.14 13.68 -5.58
N PRO A 51 0.18 14.47 -6.62
CA PRO A 51 -0.44 14.29 -7.94
C PRO A 51 0.05 13.00 -8.60
N ASP A 52 -0.72 12.54 -9.60
CA ASP A 52 -0.43 11.40 -10.47
C ASP A 52 0.78 11.66 -11.40
N ARG A 53 1.97 11.78 -10.82
CA ARG A 53 3.24 11.95 -11.55
C ARG A 53 4.34 11.11 -10.94
N ILE A 54 5.11 10.43 -11.80
CA ILE A 54 6.16 9.50 -11.39
C ILE A 54 7.18 10.14 -10.43
N ASP A 55 7.64 11.36 -10.72
CA ASP A 55 8.60 12.09 -9.89
C ASP A 55 8.03 12.40 -8.51
N ALA A 56 6.79 12.89 -8.44
CA ALA A 56 6.10 13.20 -7.19
C ALA A 56 5.93 11.95 -6.31
N ILE A 57 5.42 10.86 -6.90
CA ILE A 57 5.21 9.58 -6.21
C ILE A 57 6.54 9.03 -5.67
N ARG A 58 7.61 9.06 -6.47
CA ARG A 58 8.92 8.53 -6.06
C ARG A 58 9.57 9.38 -4.97
N ASN A 59 9.55 10.70 -5.10
CA ASN A 59 10.11 11.60 -4.09
C ASN A 59 9.43 11.38 -2.73
N GLU A 60 8.11 11.20 -2.74
CA GLU A 60 7.34 10.96 -1.52
C GLU A 60 7.60 9.57 -0.95
N LEU A 61 7.68 8.55 -1.80
CA LEU A 61 8.06 7.19 -1.40
C LEU A 61 9.44 7.18 -0.72
N PHE A 62 10.45 7.85 -1.29
CA PHE A 62 11.77 7.93 -0.67
C PHE A 62 11.77 8.69 0.65
N SER A 63 10.90 9.68 0.83
CA SER A 63 10.73 10.38 2.11
C SER A 63 10.09 9.45 3.15
N ALA A 64 9.03 8.73 2.77
CA ALA A 64 8.36 7.74 3.61
C ALA A 64 9.32 6.61 4.05
N LEU A 65 10.14 6.09 3.12
CA LEU A 65 11.11 5.02 3.41
C LEU A 65 12.16 5.41 4.46
N LYS A 66 12.40 6.71 4.73
CA LYS A 66 13.33 7.13 5.79
C LYS A 66 12.78 6.95 7.20
N VAL A 67 11.44 6.95 7.34
CA VAL A 67 10.76 7.05 8.65
C VAL A 67 9.78 5.92 8.91
N ALA A 68 9.44 5.11 7.90
CA ALA A 68 8.48 4.02 7.98
C ALA A 68 9.02 2.71 7.38
N ASN A 69 8.42 1.58 7.78
CA ASN A 69 8.73 0.26 7.23
C ASN A 69 7.53 -0.42 6.55
N CYS A 70 6.31 0.11 6.72
CA CYS A 70 5.12 -0.28 5.98
C CYS A 70 4.58 0.94 5.22
N ILE A 71 4.69 0.96 3.89
CA ILE A 71 4.27 2.07 3.05
C ILE A 71 3.05 1.63 2.25
N ILE A 72 1.92 2.34 2.41
CA ILE A 72 0.68 2.11 1.67
C ILE A 72 0.44 3.31 0.76
N ILE A 73 0.50 3.06 -0.55
CA ILE A 73 0.22 4.04 -1.59
C ILE A 73 -1.15 3.71 -2.19
N ASN A 74 -2.08 4.65 -2.16
CA ASN A 74 -3.42 4.46 -2.70
C ASN A 74 -3.72 5.46 -3.82
N GLY A 75 -4.34 5.00 -4.92
CA GLY A 75 -4.68 5.85 -6.07
C GLY A 75 -3.66 5.79 -7.21
N GLY A 76 -4.02 6.38 -8.36
CA GLY A 76 -3.18 6.40 -9.58
C GLY A 76 -2.86 5.04 -10.18
N THR A 77 -3.68 4.01 -9.92
CA THR A 77 -3.45 2.63 -10.38
C THR A 77 -4.34 2.21 -11.56
N GLY A 78 -5.17 3.10 -12.09
CA GLY A 78 -6.09 2.78 -13.18
C GLY A 78 -5.40 2.48 -14.51
N LEU A 79 -6.18 2.58 -15.60
CA LEU A 79 -5.72 2.32 -16.97
C LEU A 79 -5.63 3.60 -17.81
N THR A 80 -5.90 4.76 -17.22
CA THR A 80 -5.79 6.04 -17.94
C THR A 80 -4.33 6.44 -18.08
N HIS A 81 -4.03 7.35 -19.00
CA HIS A 81 -2.66 7.79 -19.27
C HIS A 81 -1.94 8.44 -18.07
N ASP A 82 -2.71 9.01 -17.13
CA ASP A 82 -2.16 9.67 -15.94
C ASP A 82 -1.90 8.66 -14.81
N ASP A 83 -2.55 7.50 -14.83
CA ASP A 83 -2.39 6.45 -13.82
C ASP A 83 -0.98 5.85 -13.91
N CYS A 84 -0.10 6.28 -13.01
CA CYS A 84 1.32 5.94 -13.06
C CYS A 84 1.89 5.41 -11.73
N THR A 85 1.07 5.09 -10.72
CA THR A 85 1.55 4.59 -9.42
C THR A 85 2.32 3.28 -9.56
N ILE A 86 1.82 2.33 -10.37
CA ILE A 86 2.48 1.03 -10.56
C ILE A 86 3.79 1.22 -11.33
N GLU A 87 3.81 2.08 -12.35
CA GLU A 87 4.95 2.44 -13.19
C GLU A 87 6.02 3.18 -12.38
N ALA A 88 5.59 4.04 -11.44
CA ALA A 88 6.48 4.75 -10.55
C ALA A 88 7.19 3.80 -9.58
N VAL A 89 6.46 2.84 -9.00
CA VAL A 89 6.94 2.04 -7.87
C VAL A 89 7.56 0.70 -8.30
N SER A 90 6.94 -0.01 -9.25
CA SER A 90 7.35 -1.37 -9.62
C SER A 90 8.82 -1.53 -10.07
N PRO A 91 9.45 -0.55 -10.75
CA PRO A 91 10.88 -0.62 -11.08
C PRO A 91 11.81 -0.48 -9.87
N LEU A 92 11.32 0.01 -8.74
CA LEU A 92 12.10 0.23 -7.52
C LEU A 92 12.05 -0.98 -6.57
N LEU A 93 11.15 -1.94 -6.83
CA LEU A 93 10.99 -3.14 -5.99
C LEU A 93 12.17 -4.09 -6.22
N GLU A 94 12.94 -4.36 -5.17
CA GLU A 94 14.02 -5.37 -5.16
C GLU A 94 13.45 -6.78 -5.26
N LYS A 95 12.28 -6.99 -4.63
CA LYS A 95 11.54 -8.25 -4.67
C LYS A 95 10.05 -7.97 -4.69
N ARG A 96 9.35 -8.53 -5.67
CA ARG A 96 7.89 -8.42 -5.77
C ARG A 96 7.21 -9.51 -4.94
N ILE A 97 6.08 -9.16 -4.35
CA ILE A 97 5.17 -10.09 -3.68
C ILE A 97 4.02 -10.34 -4.66
N GLU A 98 4.27 -11.18 -5.67
CA GLU A 98 3.33 -11.41 -6.80
C GLU A 98 1.91 -11.77 -6.31
N GLY A 99 1.84 -12.64 -5.29
CA GLY A 99 0.59 -13.07 -4.69
C GLY A 99 -0.28 -11.93 -4.15
N PHE A 100 0.28 -10.78 -3.78
CA PHE A 100 -0.52 -9.66 -3.25
C PHE A 100 -1.56 -9.17 -4.26
N GLY A 101 -1.14 -8.89 -5.49
CA GLY A 101 -2.05 -8.40 -6.54
C GLY A 101 -3.06 -9.48 -6.97
N GLU A 102 -2.63 -10.74 -6.97
CA GLU A 102 -3.46 -11.90 -7.28
C GLU A 102 -4.57 -12.09 -6.24
N PHE A 103 -4.21 -12.17 -4.96
CA PHE A 103 -5.17 -12.29 -3.87
C PHE A 103 -6.08 -11.07 -3.75
N PHE A 104 -5.55 -9.86 -4.00
CA PHE A 104 -6.37 -8.65 -4.03
C PHE A 104 -7.47 -8.74 -5.09
N ARG A 105 -7.12 -9.11 -6.35
CA ARG A 105 -8.11 -9.29 -7.41
C ARG A 105 -9.09 -10.42 -7.08
N MET A 106 -8.59 -11.56 -6.60
CA MET A 106 -9.42 -12.71 -6.22
C MET A 106 -10.46 -12.32 -5.15
N LYS A 107 -10.05 -11.64 -4.08
CA LYS A 107 -10.96 -11.16 -3.03
C LYS A 107 -11.90 -10.07 -3.54
N SER A 108 -11.47 -9.26 -4.52
CA SER A 108 -12.29 -8.21 -5.12
C SER A 108 -13.41 -8.76 -6.01
N ILE A 109 -13.29 -9.97 -6.58
CA ILE A 109 -14.34 -10.57 -7.43
C ILE A 109 -15.69 -10.61 -6.70
N GLY A 110 -15.71 -10.93 -5.41
CA GLY A 110 -16.94 -10.97 -4.63
C GLY A 110 -17.65 -9.62 -4.47
N GLN A 111 -16.93 -8.50 -4.64
CA GLN A 111 -17.48 -7.15 -4.48
C GLN A 111 -17.79 -6.46 -5.81
N ILE A 112 -16.90 -6.62 -6.80
CA ILE A 112 -16.96 -5.88 -8.07
C ILE A 112 -17.01 -6.79 -9.31
N GLY A 113 -17.13 -8.10 -9.12
CA GLY A 113 -17.24 -9.07 -10.21
C GLY A 113 -16.03 -9.06 -11.15
N THR A 114 -16.30 -9.18 -12.45
CA THR A 114 -15.27 -9.21 -13.50
C THR A 114 -14.50 -7.91 -13.64
N ALA A 115 -15.02 -6.78 -13.12
CA ALA A 115 -14.29 -5.51 -13.10
C ALA A 115 -12.97 -5.60 -12.30
N SER A 116 -12.86 -6.57 -11.38
CA SER A 116 -11.61 -6.88 -10.68
C SER A 116 -10.43 -7.21 -11.61
N MET A 117 -10.69 -7.65 -12.85
CA MET A 117 -9.68 -7.83 -13.89
C MET A 117 -8.91 -6.54 -14.19
N LEU A 118 -9.57 -5.38 -14.07
CA LEU A 118 -8.98 -4.07 -14.35
C LEU A 118 -8.23 -3.50 -13.13
N SER A 119 -8.42 -4.10 -11.96
CA SER A 119 -7.78 -3.64 -10.73
C SER A 119 -6.29 -3.97 -10.73
N ARG A 120 -5.47 -2.93 -10.68
CA ARG A 120 -4.02 -3.05 -10.56
C ARG A 120 -3.61 -2.77 -9.12
N ALA A 121 -2.88 -3.71 -8.55
CA ALA A 121 -2.26 -3.61 -7.24
C ALA A 121 -0.93 -4.35 -7.29
N VAL A 122 0.10 -3.80 -6.64
CA VAL A 122 1.43 -4.42 -6.56
C VAL A 122 1.97 -4.23 -5.15
N ALA A 123 2.72 -5.20 -4.66
CA ALA A 123 3.48 -5.07 -3.43
C ALA A 123 4.89 -5.62 -3.61
N GLY A 124 5.80 -5.16 -2.77
CA GLY A 124 7.17 -5.63 -2.79
C GLY A 124 8.03 -5.02 -1.69
N ILE A 125 9.32 -5.33 -1.77
CA ILE A 125 10.34 -4.89 -0.82
C ILE A 125 11.25 -3.85 -1.46
N ILE A 126 11.58 -2.80 -0.72
CA ILE A 126 12.62 -1.81 -1.03
C ILE A 126 13.44 -1.58 0.24
N GLY A 127 14.75 -1.89 0.23
CA GLY A 127 15.64 -1.63 1.36
C GLY A 127 15.14 -2.22 2.69
N GLY A 128 14.64 -3.46 2.65
CA GLY A 128 14.07 -4.17 3.81
C GLY A 128 12.70 -3.66 4.29
N LYS A 129 12.03 -2.79 3.52
CA LYS A 129 10.72 -2.19 3.87
C LYS A 129 9.65 -2.68 2.90
N ALA A 130 8.42 -2.81 3.40
CA ALA A 130 7.29 -3.27 2.60
C ALA A 130 6.56 -2.08 1.97
N VAL A 131 6.29 -2.16 0.67
CA VAL A 131 5.55 -1.15 -0.09
C VAL A 131 4.35 -1.82 -0.77
N PHE A 132 3.17 -1.22 -0.63
CA PHE A 132 1.91 -1.70 -1.21
C PHE A 132 1.29 -0.56 -2.02
N CYS A 133 1.05 -0.80 -3.30
CA CYS A 133 0.29 0.09 -4.18
C CYS A 133 -1.08 -0.52 -4.44
N ILE A 134 -2.14 0.21 -4.09
CA ILE A 134 -3.52 -0.26 -4.14
C ILE A 134 -4.45 0.78 -4.80
N PRO A 135 -5.61 0.38 -5.34
CA PRO A 135 -6.57 1.33 -5.88
C PRO A 135 -7.06 2.35 -4.85
N GLY A 136 -7.39 3.55 -5.31
CA GLY A 136 -7.73 4.68 -4.44
C GLY A 136 -9.19 4.74 -3.96
N SER A 137 -10.04 3.74 -4.25
CA SER A 137 -11.42 3.73 -3.75
C SER A 137 -11.48 3.24 -2.30
N THR A 138 -12.37 3.82 -1.49
CA THR A 138 -12.52 3.43 -0.08
C THR A 138 -12.75 1.92 0.11
N PRO A 139 -13.60 1.23 -0.69
CA PRO A 139 -13.76 -0.22 -0.57
C PRO A 139 -12.47 -1.00 -0.86
N ALA A 140 -11.70 -0.59 -1.87
CA ALA A 140 -10.46 -1.25 -2.25
C ALA A 140 -9.39 -1.09 -1.17
N VAL A 141 -9.22 0.13 -0.61
CA VAL A 141 -8.24 0.35 0.46
C VAL A 141 -8.61 -0.39 1.74
N THR A 142 -9.90 -0.44 2.09
CA THR A 142 -10.37 -1.22 3.24
C THR A 142 -10.07 -2.70 3.03
N LEU A 143 -10.47 -3.28 1.90
CA LEU A 143 -10.22 -4.69 1.59
C LEU A 143 -8.73 -5.03 1.63
N ALA A 144 -7.88 -4.26 0.93
CA ALA A 144 -6.46 -4.55 0.88
C ALA A 144 -5.82 -4.42 2.28
N THR A 145 -6.20 -3.39 3.04
CA THR A 145 -5.63 -3.14 4.35
C THR A 145 -6.04 -4.21 5.37
N THR A 146 -7.33 -4.55 5.45
CA THR A 146 -7.84 -5.48 6.48
C THR A 146 -7.57 -6.94 6.14
N GLU A 147 -7.69 -7.33 4.88
CA GLU A 147 -7.66 -8.74 4.48
C GLU A 147 -6.28 -9.23 4.05
N LEU A 148 -5.36 -8.32 3.73
CA LEU A 148 -4.05 -8.68 3.15
C LEU A 148 -2.89 -8.02 3.90
N ILE A 149 -2.90 -6.69 4.07
CA ILE A 149 -1.74 -5.97 4.61
C ILE A 149 -1.61 -6.20 6.12
N LEU A 150 -2.64 -5.87 6.90
CA LEU A 150 -2.60 -5.97 8.36
C LEU A 150 -2.34 -7.39 8.89
N PRO A 151 -2.92 -8.47 8.31
CA PRO A 151 -2.62 -9.83 8.74
C PRO A 151 -1.16 -10.25 8.51
N GLU A 152 -0.55 -9.77 7.42
CA GLU A 152 0.74 -10.30 6.96
C GLU A 152 1.93 -9.38 7.21
N ILE A 153 1.74 -8.08 7.49
CA ILE A 153 2.82 -7.10 7.54
C ILE A 153 3.94 -7.48 8.52
N ALA A 154 3.61 -8.04 9.68
CA ALA A 154 4.60 -8.50 10.64
C ALA A 154 5.46 -9.65 10.07
N HIS A 155 4.84 -10.58 9.34
CA HIS A 155 5.53 -11.70 8.70
C HIS A 155 6.40 -11.23 7.53
N VAL A 156 5.86 -10.35 6.67
CA VAL A 156 6.58 -9.74 5.55
C VAL A 156 7.86 -9.06 6.04
N LEU A 157 7.76 -8.20 7.06
CA LEU A 157 8.93 -7.48 7.58
C LEU A 157 9.94 -8.39 8.31
N SER A 158 9.48 -9.52 8.86
CA SER A 158 10.38 -10.53 9.46
C SER A 158 11.30 -11.22 8.45
N HIS A 159 10.89 -11.28 7.17
CA HIS A 159 11.68 -11.81 6.07
C HIS A 159 12.41 -10.73 5.27
N ALA A 160 11.86 -9.51 5.19
CA ALA A 160 12.47 -8.42 4.44
C ALA A 160 13.82 -7.95 5.01
N ASN A 161 14.03 -8.10 6.32
CA ASN A 161 15.24 -7.68 7.04
C ASN A 161 16.27 -8.80 7.23
N ARG A 162 16.19 -9.88 6.43
CA ARG A 162 17.15 -11.01 6.44
C ARG A 162 17.95 -11.02 5.14
#